data_AF-A0A8S2TQ31-F1
#
_entry.id   AF-A0A8S2TQ31-F1
#
_cell.length_a   1.000
_cell.length_b   1.000
_cell.length_c   1.000
_cell.angle_alpha   90.00
_cell.angle_beta   90.00
_cell.angle_gamma   90.00
#
_symmetry.space_group_name_H-M   'P 1'
#
loop_
_entity.id
_entity.type
_entity.pdbx_description
1 polymer ?
#
loop_
_entity_poly.entity_id
_entity_poly.type
_entity_poly.pdbx_seq_one_letter_code
_entity_poly.pdbx_strand_id
1 'polypeptide(L)'
;GSGFIGIDGQTTRDDLLRSILESIAFVAYELFVFLKQDFDKYQGEENFRFLRLAGGVSKCDFICQTIANLTKLSIQRCYAFNYASGIGAAFLAAYGCGLIDDYE
;
A
#
# COMPACT_ATOMS: atom_id res chain seq x y z
N GLY A 1 14.34 -16.17 4.77
CA GLY A 1 15.74 -15.77 4.53
C GLY A 1 15.75 -14.61 3.57
N SER A 2 16.68 -13.66 3.72
CA SER A 2 16.89 -12.58 2.74
C SER A 2 18.03 -12.95 1.80
N GLY A 3 17.86 -12.75 0.50
CA GLY A 3 18.89 -13.02 -0.48
C GLY A 3 18.47 -12.65 -1.88
N PHE A 4 19.46 -12.46 -2.75
CA PHE A 4 19.24 -12.28 -4.18
C PHE A 4 19.42 -13.62 -4.89
N ILE A 5 18.62 -13.85 -5.92
CA ILE A 5 18.69 -15.03 -6.78
C ILE A 5 18.81 -14.53 -8.22
N GLY A 6 19.55 -15.25 -9.05
CA GLY A 6 19.72 -14.90 -10.47
C GLY A 6 20.78 -13.82 -10.75
N ILE A 7 21.74 -13.65 -9.84
CA ILE A 7 22.90 -12.75 -10.06
C ILE A 7 23.87 -13.40 -11.04
N ASP A 8 24.38 -12.60 -11.98
CA ASP A 8 25.45 -12.95 -12.90
C ASP A 8 26.52 -11.84 -12.99
N GLY A 9 27.49 -11.98 -13.89
CA GLY A 9 28.56 -10.99 -14.10
C GLY A 9 28.11 -9.68 -14.74
N GLN A 10 26.87 -9.58 -15.22
CA GLN A 10 26.30 -8.35 -15.80
C GLN A 10 25.40 -7.60 -14.80
N THR A 11 25.00 -8.25 -13.71
CA THR A 11 24.15 -7.66 -12.68
C THR A 11 24.79 -6.43 -12.05
N THR A 12 24.10 -5.30 -12.11
CA THR A 12 24.58 -4.03 -11.59
C THR A 12 23.99 -3.70 -10.21
N ARG A 13 24.54 -2.68 -9.55
CA ARG A 13 23.97 -2.14 -8.30
C ARG A 13 22.54 -1.65 -8.48
N ASP A 14 22.22 -1.10 -9.65
CA ASP A 14 20.90 -0.55 -9.95
C ASP A 14 19.86 -1.66 -10.07
N ASP A 15 20.25 -2.81 -10.65
CA ASP A 15 19.40 -4.01 -10.69
C ASP A 15 19.07 -4.51 -9.28
N LEU A 16 20.07 -4.58 -8.39
CA LEU A 16 19.88 -5.00 -7.00
C LEU A 16 18.98 -4.02 -6.23
N LEU A 17 19.18 -2.70 -6.41
CA LEU A 17 18.33 -1.67 -5.80
C LEU A 17 16.89 -1.82 -6.29
N ARG A 18 16.70 -1.99 -7.59
CA ARG A 18 15.39 -2.21 -8.19
C ARG A 18 14.72 -3.46 -7.63
N SER A 19 15.43 -4.58 -7.54
CA SER A 19 14.90 -5.82 -6.95
C SER A 19 14.45 -5.63 -5.50
N ILE A 20 15.18 -4.84 -4.70
CA ILE A 20 14.74 -4.48 -3.33
C ILE A 20 13.43 -3.70 -3.36
N LEU A 21 13.32 -2.66 -4.19
CA LEU A 21 12.09 -1.86 -4.28
C LEU A 21 10.90 -2.68 -4.80
N GLU A 22 11.13 -3.55 -5.78
CA GLU A 22 10.11 -4.47 -6.32
C GLU A 22 9.68 -5.49 -5.26
N SER A 23 10.60 -6.01 -4.44
CA SER A 23 10.26 -6.94 -3.35
C SER A 23 9.24 -6.34 -2.36
N ILE A 24 9.36 -5.04 -2.04
CA ILE A 24 8.41 -4.33 -1.18
C ILE A 24 7.02 -4.31 -1.84
N ALA A 25 6.97 -4.02 -3.15
CA ALA A 25 5.72 -4.00 -3.90
C ALA A 25 5.09 -5.40 -4.04
N PHE A 26 5.89 -6.45 -4.21
CA PHE A 26 5.39 -7.83 -4.28
C PHE A 26 4.78 -8.29 -2.96
N VAL A 27 5.41 -7.99 -1.82
CA VAL A 27 4.83 -8.29 -0.50
C VAL A 27 3.50 -7.57 -0.31
N ALA A 28 3.40 -6.30 -0.70
CA ALA A 28 2.14 -5.56 -0.63
C ALA A 28 1.06 -6.16 -1.56
N TYR A 29 1.46 -6.62 -2.75
CA TYR A 29 0.56 -7.26 -3.70
C TYR A 29 0.05 -8.62 -3.20
N GLU A 30 0.91 -9.47 -2.64
CA GLU A 30 0.51 -10.75 -2.06
C GLU A 30 -0.51 -10.56 -0.93
N LEU A 31 -0.27 -9.59 -0.04
CA LEU A 31 -1.23 -9.25 1.01
C LEU A 31 -2.57 -8.78 0.43
N PHE A 32 -2.54 -7.94 -0.62
CA PHE A 32 -3.77 -7.51 -1.30
C PHE A 32 -4.53 -8.68 -1.92
N VAL A 33 -3.84 -9.60 -2.62
CA VAL A 33 -4.47 -10.78 -3.22
C VAL A 33 -5.11 -11.66 -2.15
N PHE A 34 -4.42 -11.88 -1.03
CA PHE A 34 -4.95 -12.64 0.09
C PHE A 34 -6.23 -11.99 0.65
N LEU A 35 -6.18 -10.69 0.93
CA LEU A 35 -7.35 -9.95 1.44
C LEU A 35 -8.50 -9.99 0.45
N LYS A 36 -8.24 -9.78 -0.84
CA LYS A 36 -9.27 -9.82 -1.89
C LYS A 36 -9.94 -11.20 -1.95
N GLN A 37 -9.17 -12.28 -1.95
CA GLN A 37 -9.72 -13.64 -1.95
C GLN A 37 -10.56 -13.93 -0.71
N ASP A 38 -10.13 -13.44 0.47
CA ASP A 38 -10.87 -13.61 1.71
C ASP A 38 -12.20 -12.84 1.68
N PHE A 39 -12.18 -11.58 1.21
CA PHE A 39 -13.38 -10.78 1.00
C PHE A 39 -14.34 -11.42 0.00
N ASP A 40 -13.85 -11.83 -1.18
CA ASP A 40 -14.66 -12.45 -2.22
C ASP A 40 -15.36 -13.73 -1.72
N LYS A 41 -14.72 -14.45 -0.80
CA LYS A 41 -15.26 -15.67 -0.18
C LYS A 41 -16.37 -15.40 0.85
N TYR A 42 -16.24 -14.36 1.66
CA TYR A 42 -17.15 -14.12 2.80
C TYR A 42 -18.19 -13.02 2.56
N GLN A 43 -17.91 -12.06 1.68
CA GLN A 43 -18.77 -10.89 1.44
C GLN A 43 -19.22 -10.75 -0.03
N GLY A 44 -18.73 -11.61 -0.93
CA GLY A 44 -19.01 -11.56 -2.37
C GLY A 44 -18.00 -10.71 -3.15
N GLU A 45 -18.06 -10.74 -4.48
CA GLU A 45 -17.13 -10.00 -5.34
C GLU A 45 -17.21 -8.48 -5.07
N GLU A 46 -16.14 -7.94 -4.49
CA GLU A 46 -16.03 -6.53 -4.15
C GLU A 46 -15.16 -5.78 -5.17
N ASN A 47 -15.65 -4.62 -5.62
CA ASN A 47 -14.92 -3.75 -6.54
C ASN A 47 -14.09 -2.73 -5.76
N PHE A 48 -12.94 -3.19 -5.24
CA PHE A 48 -11.91 -2.30 -4.71
C PHE A 48 -11.61 -1.19 -5.74
N ARG A 49 -11.76 0.08 -5.34
CA ARG A 49 -11.63 1.23 -6.26
C ARG A 49 -10.21 1.81 -6.30
N PHE A 50 -9.56 1.84 -5.14
CA PHE A 50 -8.25 2.42 -4.95
C PHE A 50 -7.57 1.86 -3.71
N LEU A 51 -6.24 1.97 -3.64
CA LEU A 51 -5.47 1.75 -2.43
C LEU A 51 -4.91 3.08 -1.93
N ARG A 52 -5.13 3.38 -0.65
CA ARG A 52 -4.58 4.58 -0.02
C ARG A 52 -3.31 4.23 0.76
N LEU A 53 -2.20 4.91 0.43
CA LEU A 53 -0.89 4.67 1.03
C LEU A 53 -0.47 5.86 1.90
N ALA A 54 0.08 5.55 3.09
CA ALA A 54 0.66 6.50 4.02
C ALA A 54 1.99 5.94 4.58
N GLY A 55 2.83 6.80 5.14
CA GLY A 55 4.17 6.47 5.63
C GLY A 55 5.31 6.90 4.70
N GLY A 56 6.56 6.74 5.14
CA GLY A 56 7.73 7.22 4.41
C GLY A 56 7.94 6.55 3.05
N VAL A 57 7.63 5.25 2.95
CA VAL A 57 7.81 4.45 1.73
C VAL A 57 6.86 4.88 0.61
N SER A 58 5.67 5.40 0.93
CA SER A 58 4.70 5.87 -0.08
C SER A 58 5.14 7.14 -0.82
N LYS A 59 6.26 7.76 -0.41
CA LYS A 59 6.91 8.83 -1.17
C LYS A 59 7.67 8.31 -2.40
N CYS A 60 7.99 7.03 -2.44
CA CYS A 60 8.68 6.43 -3.58
C CYS A 60 7.67 6.19 -4.71
N ASP A 61 7.77 6.99 -5.78
CA ASP A 61 6.91 6.84 -6.96
C ASP A 61 7.03 5.45 -7.59
N PHE A 62 8.25 4.89 -7.65
CA PHE A 62 8.50 3.57 -8.21
C PHE A 62 7.72 2.48 -7.48
N ILE A 63 7.76 2.46 -6.14
CA ILE A 63 7.01 1.46 -5.34
C ILE A 63 5.51 1.64 -5.56
N CYS A 64 5.01 2.89 -5.47
CA CYS A 64 3.58 3.16 -5.64
C CYS A 64 3.09 2.73 -7.02
N GLN A 65 3.85 3.06 -8.09
CA GLN A 65 3.48 2.69 -9.45
C GLN A 65 3.55 1.17 -9.67
N THR A 66 4.55 0.48 -9.09
CA THR A 66 4.64 -0.98 -9.17
C THR A 66 3.45 -1.65 -8.48
N ILE A 67 3.04 -1.19 -7.30
CA ILE A 67 1.82 -1.67 -6.63
C ILE A 67 0.58 -1.41 -7.50
N ALA A 68 0.45 -0.21 -8.07
CA ALA A 68 -0.66 0.13 -8.99
C ALA A 68 -0.72 -0.84 -10.19
N ASN A 69 0.45 -1.12 -10.79
CA ASN A 69 0.58 -2.01 -11.94
C ASN A 69 0.20 -3.45 -11.61
N LEU A 70 0.58 -3.94 -10.42
CA LEU A 70 0.30 -5.30 -9.95
C LEU A 70 -1.17 -5.47 -9.56
N THR A 71 -1.70 -4.54 -8.77
CA THR A 71 -3.07 -4.61 -8.22
C THR A 71 -4.14 -4.19 -9.25
N LYS A 72 -3.75 -3.48 -10.31
CA LYS A 72 -4.66 -2.82 -11.26
C LYS A 72 -5.59 -1.79 -10.60
N LEU A 73 -5.19 -1.27 -9.43
CA LEU A 73 -5.93 -0.25 -8.69
C LEU A 73 -5.22 1.09 -8.74
N SER A 74 -6.02 2.16 -8.67
CA SER A 74 -5.47 3.50 -8.51
C SER A 74 -4.86 3.67 -7.12
N ILE A 75 -3.71 4.35 -7.04
CA ILE A 75 -3.03 4.63 -5.77
C ILE A 75 -3.30 6.07 -5.34
N GLN A 76 -3.83 6.23 -4.14
CA GLN A 76 -3.99 7.54 -3.50
C GLN A 76 -2.94 7.70 -2.40
N ARG A 77 -2.24 8.83 -2.39
CA ARG A 77 -1.22 9.12 -1.39
C ARG A 77 -1.74 10.14 -0.40
N CYS A 78 -1.62 9.84 0.90
CA CYS A 78 -2.00 10.78 1.93
C CYS A 78 -1.00 11.94 1.96
N TYR A 79 -1.45 13.18 1.73
CA TYR A 79 -0.62 14.37 1.80
C TYR A 79 0.00 14.55 3.21
N ALA A 80 -0.82 14.35 4.24
CA ALA A 80 -0.41 14.38 5.65
C ALA A 80 0.04 13.00 6.15
N PHE A 81 0.85 12.27 5.37
CA PHE A 81 1.23 10.87 5.65
C PHE A 81 1.85 10.65 7.05
N ASN A 82 2.53 11.65 7.63
CA ASN A 82 3.09 11.58 8.99
C ASN A 82 2.02 11.61 10.09
N TYR A 83 0.86 12.17 9.79
CA TYR A 83 -0.24 12.37 10.74
C TYR A 83 -1.43 11.47 10.44
N ALA A 84 -1.39 10.65 9.39
CA ALA A 84 -2.54 9.85 8.94
C ALA A 84 -3.22 9.07 10.06
N SER A 85 -2.45 8.38 10.91
CA SER A 85 -2.98 7.66 12.08
C SER A 85 -3.56 8.59 13.14
N GLY A 86 -2.92 9.74 13.39
CA GLY A 86 -3.40 10.73 14.35
C GLY A 86 -4.67 11.45 13.88
N ILE A 87 -4.80 11.70 12.58
CA ILE A 87 -6.01 12.24 11.96
C ILE A 87 -7.17 11.26 12.18
N GLY A 88 -6.99 9.96 11.94
CA GLY A 88 -8.03 8.96 12.20
C GLY A 88 -8.52 8.97 13.65
N ALA A 89 -7.59 9.04 14.61
CA ALA A 89 -7.94 9.15 16.03
C ALA A 89 -8.69 10.45 16.36
N ALA A 90 -8.29 11.58 15.76
CA ALA A 90 -8.95 12.86 15.95
C ALA A 90 -10.38 12.88 15.39
N PHE A 91 -10.60 12.28 14.21
CA PHE A 91 -11.93 12.13 13.61
C PHE A 91 -12.86 11.29 14.50
N LEU A 92 -12.38 10.15 15.02
CA LEU A 92 -13.15 9.33 15.94
C LEU A 92 -13.52 10.07 17.23
N ALA A 93 -12.59 10.82 17.82
CA ALA A 93 -12.85 11.63 19.01
C ALA A 93 -13.85 12.76 18.74
N ALA A 94 -13.72 13.45 17.60
CA ALA A 94 -14.63 14.52 17.21
C ALA A 94 -16.07 14.02 17.03
N TYR A 95 -16.25 12.86 16.38
CA TYR A 95 -17.55 12.21 16.24
C TYR A 95 -18.14 11.81 17.60
N GLY A 96 -17.33 11.17 18.46
CA GLY A 96 -17.76 10.79 19.81
C GLY A 96 -18.15 11.97 20.71
N CYS A 97 -17.58 13.15 20.48
CA CYS A 97 -17.93 14.39 21.17
C CYS A 97 -19.09 15.16 20.51
N GLY A 98 -19.64 14.68 19.39
CA GLY A 98 -20.69 15.37 18.63
C GLY A 98 -20.22 16.68 17.99
N LEU A 99 -18.91 16.82 17.73
CA LEU A 99 -18.34 17.99 17.04
C LEU A 99 -18.51 17.92 15.52
N ILE A 100 -18.63 16.70 15.00
CA ILE A 100 -18.93 16.40 13.61
C ILE A 100 -20.05 15.37 13.56
N ASP A 101 -20.90 15.48 12.55
CA ASP A 101 -22.05 14.60 12.36
C ASP A 101 -21.66 13.26 11.72
N ASP A 102 -20.51 13.22 11.04
CA ASP A 102 -19.96 12.05 10.35
C ASP A 102 -18.43 12.11 10.32
N TYR A 103 -17.78 10.95 10.19
CA TYR A 103 -16.33 10.80 10.08
C TYR A 103 -15.88 10.13 8.78
N GLU A 104 -16.82 9.74 7.89
CA GLU A 104 -16.53 9.26 6.53
C GLU A 104 -16.19 10.38 5.53
#